data_AF-A0A974B3A1-F1
#
_entry.id   AF-A0A974B3A1-F1
#
_cell.length_a   1.000
_cell.length_b   1.000
_cell.length_c   1.000
_cell.angle_alpha   90.00
_cell.angle_beta   90.00
_cell.angle_gamma   90.00
#
_symmetry.space_group_name_H-M   'P 1'
#
loop_
_entity.id
_entity.type
_entity.pdbx_description
1 polymer ?
#
loop_
_entity_poly.entity_id
_entity_poly.type
_entity_poly.pdbx_seq_one_letter_code
_entity_poly.pdbx_strand_id
1 'polypeptide(L)'
;MSGQGTTQTGTLPFGRLDATADATAEPTAELTADATAELPWLEELQGRTVVVKFGGNAMVDPALHRTFAQDVVELWHAGLRPVVVHGGGPQISAMLDRLDLEVRFEAGLRVTTPETMDVVRMVLTGQVQRELVGALNAHGPFAVGMSGEDAHTMTAVRRPAWVDGRQVDIGLVGEVVAVEPGTVRTLLEEGRIPVISPVARGADGEVYNVNADLAASALAVALGAERLVVLTDVEGLYADWPRS
;
A
#
# COMPACT_ATOMS: atom_id res chain seq x y z
N MET A 1 -31.95 -15.95 47.11
CA MET A 1 -30.95 -16.40 46.12
C MET A 1 -31.68 -16.77 44.84
N SER A 2 -31.61 -15.93 43.81
CA SER A 2 -31.77 -16.28 42.39
C SER A 2 -31.83 -14.97 41.59
N GLY A 3 -30.65 -14.48 41.17
CA GLY A 3 -30.53 -13.37 40.23
C GLY A 3 -30.78 -13.85 38.80
N GLN A 4 -31.62 -13.13 38.06
CA GLN A 4 -31.80 -13.30 36.62
C GLN A 4 -30.79 -12.37 35.92
N GLY A 5 -29.91 -12.95 35.10
CA GLY A 5 -28.98 -12.23 34.25
C GLY A 5 -29.67 -11.72 32.99
N THR A 6 -29.59 -10.42 32.75
CA THR A 6 -29.94 -9.76 31.51
C THR A 6 -28.77 -9.87 30.53
N THR A 7 -28.95 -10.58 29.43
CA THR A 7 -28.04 -10.58 28.29
C THR A 7 -28.32 -9.33 27.45
N GLN A 8 -27.43 -8.35 27.48
CA GLN A 8 -27.41 -7.25 26.49
C GLN A 8 -26.74 -7.76 25.21
N THR A 9 -27.49 -7.86 24.13
CA THR A 9 -26.98 -7.97 22.77
C THR A 9 -26.72 -6.55 22.25
N GLY A 10 -25.45 -6.20 22.04
CA GLY A 10 -25.05 -4.95 21.40
C GLY A 10 -25.33 -5.01 19.89
N THR A 11 -26.08 -4.03 19.41
CA THR A 11 -26.36 -3.81 17.98
C THR A 11 -25.37 -2.77 17.46
N LEU A 12 -24.57 -3.13 16.45
CA LEU A 12 -23.70 -2.18 15.73
C LEU A 12 -24.58 -1.17 14.93
N PRO A 13 -24.16 0.09 14.73
CA PRO A 13 -25.05 1.17 14.29
C PRO A 13 -25.39 1.14 12.78
N PHE A 14 -24.99 0.11 12.04
CA PHE A 14 -25.36 -0.02 10.64
C PHE A 14 -26.73 -0.68 10.53
N GLY A 15 -27.75 0.19 10.41
CA GLY A 15 -29.14 -0.19 10.24
C GLY A 15 -29.37 -1.16 9.08
N ARG A 16 -30.31 -2.08 9.31
CA ARG A 16 -30.87 -2.99 8.31
C ARG A 16 -31.48 -2.17 7.17
N LEU A 17 -30.94 -2.30 5.96
CA LEU A 17 -31.49 -1.68 4.76
C LEU A 17 -32.77 -2.43 4.35
N ASP A 18 -33.93 -1.91 4.75
CA ASP A 18 -35.21 -2.29 4.14
C ASP A 18 -35.34 -1.57 2.80
N ALA A 19 -35.37 -2.36 1.72
CA ALA A 19 -35.54 -1.88 0.36
C ALA A 19 -37.01 -1.55 0.09
N THR A 20 -37.38 -0.28 0.23
CA THR A 20 -38.48 0.34 -0.53
C THR A 20 -38.08 1.75 -0.92
N ALA A 21 -38.12 2.00 -2.23
CA ALA A 21 -37.57 3.17 -2.90
C ALA A 21 -38.25 4.50 -2.52
N ASP A 22 -37.44 5.54 -2.34
CA ASP A 22 -37.71 6.85 -2.93
C ASP A 22 -36.38 7.45 -3.41
N ALA A 23 -36.32 7.78 -4.69
CA ALA A 23 -35.13 8.24 -5.39
C ALA A 23 -35.23 9.75 -5.56
N THR A 24 -34.62 10.52 -4.65
CA THR A 24 -34.20 11.93 -4.85
C THR A 24 -33.51 12.45 -3.58
N ALA A 25 -32.31 11.95 -3.28
CA ALA A 25 -31.37 12.64 -2.39
C ALA A 25 -29.96 12.12 -2.70
N GLU A 26 -29.06 13.00 -3.15
CA GLU A 26 -27.63 12.68 -3.16
C GLU A 26 -27.14 12.62 -1.71
N PRO A 27 -26.48 11.53 -1.26
CA PRO A 27 -25.90 11.52 0.07
C PRO A 27 -24.57 12.26 0.01
N THR A 28 -24.60 13.57 0.20
CA THR A 28 -23.42 14.30 0.66
C THR A 28 -23.27 13.97 2.14
N ALA A 29 -22.38 13.03 2.46
CA ALA A 29 -21.96 12.80 3.83
C ALA A 29 -21.11 14.00 4.27
N GLU A 30 -21.76 15.07 4.70
CA GLU A 30 -21.12 16.10 5.52
C GLU A 30 -20.71 15.42 6.83
N LEU A 31 -19.40 15.30 7.05
CA LEU A 31 -18.84 14.96 8.36
C LEU A 31 -19.26 16.07 9.34
N THR A 32 -20.34 15.82 10.08
CA THR A 32 -20.81 16.74 11.11
C THR A 32 -19.83 16.76 12.28
N ALA A 33 -19.73 17.90 12.97
CA ALA A 33 -18.86 18.09 14.14
C ALA A 33 -19.08 17.07 15.29
N ASP A 34 -20.18 16.32 15.24
CA ASP A 34 -20.52 15.26 16.20
C ASP A 34 -19.75 13.95 15.93
N ALA A 35 -19.44 13.64 14.65
CA ALA A 35 -18.66 12.45 14.28
C ALA A 35 -17.16 12.56 14.66
N THR A 36 -16.63 13.78 14.69
CA THR A 36 -15.25 14.06 15.14
C THR A 36 -15.07 13.85 16.64
N ALA A 37 -16.13 14.01 17.45
CA ALA A 37 -16.08 13.74 18.89
C ALA A 37 -15.89 12.25 19.22
N GLU A 38 -16.22 11.35 18.29
CA GLU A 38 -16.07 9.89 18.46
C GLU A 38 -14.69 9.35 18.03
N LEU A 39 -13.84 10.18 17.40
CA LEU A 39 -12.53 9.76 16.85
C LEU A 39 -11.41 10.75 17.24
N PRO A 40 -11.09 10.92 18.54
CA PRO A 40 -10.08 11.87 19.01
C PRO A 40 -8.68 11.62 18.43
N TRP A 41 -8.39 10.38 18.00
CA TRP A 41 -7.15 10.04 17.32
C TRP A 41 -7.01 10.69 15.93
N LEU A 42 -8.11 11.06 15.25
CA LEU A 42 -8.05 11.76 13.97
C LEU A 42 -7.53 13.20 14.14
N GLU A 43 -7.94 13.89 15.21
CA GLU A 43 -7.45 15.22 15.53
C GLU A 43 -5.93 15.22 15.80
N GLU A 44 -5.44 14.21 16.53
CA GLU A 44 -4.00 14.04 16.79
C GLU A 44 -3.18 13.76 15.52
N LEU A 45 -3.81 13.12 14.53
CA LEU A 45 -3.18 12.74 13.26
C LEU A 45 -3.32 13.79 12.16
N GLN A 46 -4.01 14.91 12.40
CA GLN A 46 -4.10 15.98 11.39
C GLN A 46 -2.73 16.49 10.97
N GLY A 47 -2.52 16.59 9.66
CA GLY A 47 -1.25 16.94 9.06
C GLY A 47 -0.15 15.89 9.24
N ARG A 48 -0.41 14.71 9.83
CA ARG A 48 0.58 13.64 9.96
C ARG A 48 0.64 12.80 8.69
N THR A 49 1.86 12.36 8.34
CA THR A 49 2.09 11.46 7.23
C THR A 49 1.81 10.03 7.65
N VAL A 50 1.08 9.29 6.82
CA VAL A 50 0.82 7.87 6.99
C VAL A 50 1.28 7.16 5.74
N VAL A 51 2.14 6.15 5.89
CA VAL A 51 2.52 5.29 4.77
C VAL A 51 1.66 4.05 4.80
N VAL A 52 1.02 3.72 3.68
CA VAL A 52 0.13 2.57 3.54
C VAL A 52 0.73 1.63 2.50
N LYS A 53 1.15 0.44 2.93
CA LYS A 53 1.55 -0.63 2.02
C LYS A 53 0.30 -1.38 1.55
N PHE A 54 -0.02 -1.24 0.27
CA PHE A 54 -1.07 -1.98 -0.42
C PHE A 54 -0.52 -3.27 -1.06
N GLY A 55 -1.07 -4.42 -0.69
CA GLY A 55 -0.58 -5.73 -1.13
C GLY A 55 -1.58 -6.84 -0.84
N GLY A 56 -1.20 -8.07 -1.20
CA GLY A 56 -2.03 -9.26 -0.97
C GLY A 56 -3.23 -9.40 -1.91
N ASN A 57 -4.23 -10.15 -1.48
CA ASN A 57 -5.48 -10.42 -2.20
C ASN A 57 -6.26 -9.13 -2.54
N ALA A 58 -6.08 -8.07 -1.75
CA ALA A 58 -6.70 -6.78 -2.00
C ALA A 58 -6.32 -6.18 -3.38
N MET A 59 -5.16 -6.59 -3.95
CA MET A 59 -4.75 -6.15 -5.29
C MET A 59 -5.46 -6.90 -6.43
N VAL A 60 -6.10 -8.03 -6.15
CA VAL A 60 -6.72 -8.90 -7.16
C VAL A 60 -8.23 -8.76 -7.17
N ASP A 61 -8.84 -8.50 -6.01
CA ASP A 61 -10.28 -8.28 -5.89
C ASP A 61 -10.64 -6.82 -6.26
N PRO A 62 -11.40 -6.58 -7.34
CA PRO A 62 -11.80 -5.23 -7.74
C PRO A 62 -12.63 -4.48 -6.69
N ALA A 63 -13.39 -5.19 -5.85
CA ALA A 63 -14.15 -4.58 -4.77
C ALA A 63 -13.21 -4.06 -3.68
N LEU A 64 -12.27 -4.89 -3.22
CA LEU A 64 -11.26 -4.48 -2.23
C LEU A 64 -10.38 -3.34 -2.75
N HIS A 65 -10.03 -3.35 -4.04
CA HIS A 65 -9.28 -2.25 -4.65
C HIS A 65 -10.05 -0.91 -4.63
N ARG A 66 -11.37 -0.93 -4.86
CA ARG A 66 -12.21 0.28 -4.77
C ARG A 66 -12.36 0.75 -3.33
N THR A 67 -12.62 -0.16 -2.40
CA THR A 67 -12.70 0.16 -0.96
C THR A 67 -11.38 0.78 -0.49
N PHE A 68 -10.24 0.20 -0.87
CA PHE A 68 -8.94 0.76 -0.53
C PHE A 68 -8.75 2.20 -1.04
N ALA A 69 -9.13 2.47 -2.30
CA ALA A 69 -9.05 3.82 -2.85
C ALA A 69 -9.94 4.80 -2.09
N GLN A 70 -11.18 4.41 -1.76
CA GLN A 70 -12.09 5.20 -0.94
C GLN A 70 -11.47 5.50 0.44
N ASP A 71 -10.97 4.48 1.15
CA ASP A 71 -10.40 4.63 2.50
C ASP A 71 -9.18 5.58 2.50
N VAL A 72 -8.31 5.48 1.49
CA VAL A 72 -7.15 6.38 1.35
C VAL A 72 -7.57 7.82 1.12
N VAL A 73 -8.63 8.05 0.33
CA VAL A 73 -9.20 9.39 0.10
C VAL A 73 -9.89 9.91 1.36
N GLU A 74 -10.52 9.06 2.16
CA GLU A 74 -11.09 9.43 3.45
C GLU A 74 -10.00 9.86 4.46
N LEU A 75 -8.85 9.16 4.51
CA LEU A 75 -7.70 9.62 5.30
C LEU A 75 -7.24 11.01 4.86
N TRP A 76 -7.20 11.25 3.55
CA TRP A 76 -6.85 12.56 3.00
C TRP A 76 -7.86 13.64 3.39
N HIS A 77 -9.17 13.36 3.28
CA HIS A 77 -10.24 14.29 3.69
C HIS A 77 -10.23 14.59 5.19
N ALA A 78 -9.83 13.62 6.02
CA ALA A 78 -9.66 13.80 7.45
C ALA A 78 -8.41 14.65 7.80
N GLY A 79 -7.64 15.10 6.80
CA GLY A 79 -6.49 15.98 6.97
C GLY A 79 -5.17 15.24 7.18
N LEU A 80 -5.12 13.92 7.01
CA LEU A 80 -3.86 13.17 7.00
C LEU A 80 -3.17 13.31 5.64
N ARG A 81 -1.88 12.97 5.61
CA ARG A 81 -1.03 13.01 4.41
C ARG A 81 -0.64 11.59 3.98
N PRO A 82 -1.53 10.85 3.30
CA PRO A 82 -1.27 9.46 2.95
C PRO A 82 -0.23 9.34 1.82
N VAL A 83 0.63 8.33 1.94
CA VAL A 83 1.54 7.86 0.89
C VAL A 83 1.28 6.38 0.69
N VAL A 84 0.96 5.98 -0.54
CA VAL A 84 0.68 4.57 -0.87
C VAL A 84 1.94 3.94 -1.45
N VAL A 85 2.34 2.78 -0.95
CA VAL A 85 3.37 1.93 -1.57
C VAL A 85 2.72 0.61 -1.94
N HIS A 86 2.83 0.18 -3.19
CA HIS A 86 2.09 -1.00 -3.66
C HIS A 86 3.00 -2.18 -3.99
N GLY A 87 2.43 -3.39 -3.93
CA GLY A 87 3.03 -4.60 -4.51
C GLY A 87 2.57 -4.85 -5.95
N GLY A 88 2.84 -6.05 -6.45
CA GLY A 88 2.31 -6.51 -7.75
C GLY A 88 2.66 -7.95 -8.08
N GLY A 89 2.93 -8.77 -7.05
CA GLY A 89 3.43 -10.14 -7.21
C GLY A 89 2.58 -11.00 -8.16
N PRO A 90 1.25 -11.07 -7.98
CA PRO A 90 0.34 -11.79 -8.88
C PRO A 90 0.40 -11.27 -10.33
N GLN A 91 0.34 -9.95 -10.52
CA GLN A 91 0.33 -9.31 -11.84
C GLN A 91 1.65 -9.52 -12.59
N ILE A 92 2.78 -9.41 -11.89
CA ILE A 92 4.10 -9.70 -12.47
C ILE A 92 4.16 -11.17 -12.91
N SER A 93 3.72 -12.10 -12.04
CA SER A 93 3.77 -13.53 -12.36
C SER A 93 2.90 -13.86 -13.58
N ALA A 94 1.70 -13.27 -13.67
CA ALA A 94 0.82 -13.42 -14.81
C ALA A 94 1.44 -12.86 -16.10
N MET A 95 2.18 -11.74 -16.04
CA MET A 95 2.85 -11.19 -17.23
C MET A 95 4.05 -12.03 -17.65
N LEU A 96 4.86 -12.54 -16.71
CA LEU A 96 5.97 -13.43 -17.00
C LEU A 96 5.48 -14.71 -17.69
N ASP A 97 4.41 -15.32 -17.15
CA ASP A 97 3.76 -16.50 -17.74
C ASP A 97 3.28 -16.23 -19.18
N ARG A 98 2.64 -15.08 -19.43
CA ARG A 98 2.21 -14.67 -20.78
C ARG A 98 3.35 -14.47 -21.78
N LEU A 99 4.57 -14.25 -21.29
CA LEU A 99 5.77 -14.07 -22.11
C LEU A 99 6.65 -15.32 -22.15
N ASP A 100 6.16 -16.45 -21.61
CA ASP A 100 6.89 -17.71 -21.47
C ASP A 100 8.23 -17.54 -20.70
N LEU A 101 8.26 -16.62 -19.72
CA LEU A 101 9.41 -16.38 -18.84
C LEU A 101 9.23 -17.12 -17.50
N GLU A 102 10.32 -17.71 -17.00
CA GLU A 102 10.31 -18.48 -15.77
C GLU A 102 9.95 -17.63 -14.54
N VAL A 103 8.98 -18.08 -13.74
CA VAL A 103 8.64 -17.50 -12.44
C VAL A 103 9.39 -18.24 -11.34
N ARG A 104 10.43 -17.61 -10.79
CA ARG A 104 11.24 -18.19 -9.70
C ARG A 104 11.32 -17.29 -8.47
N PHE A 105 11.28 -17.93 -7.30
CA PHE A 105 11.44 -17.27 -6.01
C PHE A 105 12.49 -17.99 -5.16
N GLU A 106 13.25 -17.23 -4.38
CA GLU A 106 14.23 -17.70 -3.41
C GLU A 106 14.08 -16.91 -2.12
N ALA A 107 13.92 -17.58 -0.98
CA ALA A 107 13.68 -16.95 0.33
C ALA A 107 12.55 -15.88 0.31
N GLY A 108 11.48 -16.12 -0.45
CA GLY A 108 10.35 -15.20 -0.59
C GLY A 108 10.61 -13.98 -1.49
N LEU A 109 11.79 -13.87 -2.09
CA LEU A 109 12.16 -12.82 -3.05
C LEU A 109 12.10 -13.37 -4.48
N ARG A 110 11.60 -12.56 -5.41
CA ARG A 110 11.57 -12.92 -6.83
C ARG A 110 12.98 -12.88 -7.40
N VAL A 111 13.45 -13.99 -7.96
CA VAL A 111 14.68 -13.97 -8.75
C VAL A 111 14.44 -13.10 -9.96
N THR A 112 15.26 -12.07 -10.15
CA THR A 112 15.00 -10.99 -11.11
C THR A 112 16.19 -10.89 -12.07
N THR A 113 16.13 -11.61 -13.20
CA THR A 113 17.09 -11.42 -14.31
C THR A 113 16.90 -10.04 -14.97
N PRO A 114 17.81 -9.57 -15.85
CA PRO A 114 17.58 -8.36 -16.64
C PRO A 114 16.23 -8.35 -17.37
N GLU A 115 15.88 -9.44 -18.05
CA GLU A 115 14.61 -9.57 -18.76
C GLU A 115 13.41 -9.56 -17.80
N THR A 116 13.56 -10.20 -16.64
CA THR A 116 12.53 -10.19 -15.59
C THR A 116 12.35 -8.78 -15.02
N MET A 117 13.43 -8.01 -14.88
CA MET A 117 13.41 -6.64 -14.35
C MET A 117 12.61 -5.72 -15.27
N ASP A 118 12.77 -5.84 -16.59
CA ASP A 118 11.98 -5.07 -17.55
C ASP A 118 10.47 -5.32 -17.35
N VAL A 119 10.07 -6.58 -17.20
CA VAL A 119 8.67 -6.95 -16.94
C VAL A 119 8.20 -6.43 -15.58
N VAL A 120 9.00 -6.59 -14.53
CA VAL A 120 8.69 -6.08 -13.18
C VAL A 120 8.44 -4.58 -13.23
N ARG A 121 9.35 -3.82 -13.85
CA ARG A 121 9.25 -2.36 -13.97
C ARG A 121 8.01 -1.95 -14.76
N MET A 122 7.74 -2.58 -15.90
CA MET A 122 6.57 -2.31 -16.73
C MET A 122 5.27 -2.59 -15.98
N VAL A 123 5.15 -3.73 -15.29
CA VAL A 123 3.92 -4.11 -14.60
C VAL A 123 3.69 -3.23 -13.38
N LEU A 124 4.70 -2.99 -12.55
CA LEU A 124 4.54 -2.19 -11.34
C LEU A 124 4.19 -0.73 -11.67
N THR A 125 4.96 -0.08 -12.55
CA THR A 125 4.79 1.35 -12.85
C THR A 125 3.74 1.62 -13.92
N GLY A 126 3.60 0.73 -14.91
CA GLY A 126 2.75 0.93 -16.07
C GLY A 126 1.34 0.35 -15.93
N GLN A 127 1.14 -0.64 -15.06
CA GLN A 127 -0.16 -1.27 -14.86
C GLN A 127 -0.68 -1.04 -13.44
N VAL A 128 -0.09 -1.67 -12.43
CA VAL A 128 -0.64 -1.69 -11.06
C VAL A 128 -0.73 -0.27 -10.47
N GLN A 129 0.33 0.51 -10.62
CA GLN A 129 0.33 1.90 -10.18
C GLN A 129 -0.74 2.73 -10.90
N ARG A 130 -0.93 2.50 -12.21
CA ARG A 130 -1.90 3.27 -13.00
C ARG A 130 -3.34 2.93 -12.62
N GLU A 131 -3.61 1.66 -12.32
CA GLU A 131 -4.90 1.20 -11.78
C GLU A 131 -5.20 1.89 -10.43
N LEU A 132 -4.24 1.92 -9.51
CA LEU A 132 -4.37 2.60 -8.22
C LEU A 132 -4.56 4.11 -8.35
N VAL A 133 -3.73 4.77 -9.16
CA VAL A 133 -3.83 6.21 -9.42
C VAL A 133 -5.20 6.53 -10.04
N GLY A 134 -5.66 5.72 -10.99
CA GLY A 134 -6.98 5.88 -11.60
C GLY A 134 -8.13 5.71 -10.61
N ALA A 135 -8.04 4.69 -9.73
CA ALA A 135 -9.05 4.46 -8.70
C ALA A 135 -9.13 5.61 -7.69
N LEU A 136 -7.99 6.09 -7.19
CA LEU A 136 -7.94 7.27 -6.31
C LEU A 136 -8.45 8.52 -7.04
N ASN A 137 -8.05 8.70 -8.30
CA ASN A 137 -8.43 9.89 -9.07
C ASN A 137 -9.89 9.90 -9.52
N ALA A 138 -10.61 8.78 -9.40
CA ALA A 138 -12.04 8.74 -9.60
C ALA A 138 -12.80 9.59 -8.55
N HIS A 139 -12.18 9.88 -7.40
CA HIS A 139 -12.75 10.71 -6.34
C HIS A 139 -12.36 12.20 -6.44
N GLY A 140 -11.42 12.53 -7.33
CA GLY A 140 -10.86 13.88 -7.46
C GLY A 140 -9.38 13.83 -7.85
N PRO A 141 -8.75 14.94 -8.21
CA PRO A 141 -7.37 14.94 -8.72
C PRO A 141 -6.34 14.77 -7.59
N PHE A 142 -6.38 13.67 -6.83
CA PHE A 142 -5.56 13.51 -5.62
C PHE A 142 -4.22 12.81 -5.89
N ALA A 143 -4.24 11.71 -6.64
CA ALA A 143 -3.12 10.79 -6.73
C ALA A 143 -2.13 11.12 -7.86
N VAL A 144 -0.85 10.98 -7.53
CA VAL A 144 0.27 11.09 -8.47
C VAL A 144 1.14 9.85 -8.30
N GLY A 145 1.35 9.11 -9.39
CA GLY A 145 2.16 7.89 -9.35
C GLY A 145 3.63 8.15 -9.70
N MET A 146 4.53 7.54 -8.96
CA MET A 146 5.99 7.63 -9.13
C MET A 146 6.70 6.34 -8.68
N SER A 147 7.96 6.20 -8.99
CA SER A 147 8.84 5.12 -8.54
C SER A 147 9.99 5.70 -7.72
N GLY A 148 10.84 4.83 -7.17
CA GLY A 148 12.09 5.25 -6.55
C GLY A 148 13.10 5.82 -7.55
N GLU A 149 12.95 5.56 -8.84
CA GLU A 149 13.80 6.14 -9.89
C GLU A 149 13.53 7.64 -10.06
N ASP A 150 12.26 8.02 -9.95
CA ASP A 150 11.81 9.39 -10.17
C ASP A 150 12.44 10.35 -9.14
N ALA A 151 13.15 11.35 -9.67
CA ALA A 151 13.88 12.33 -8.87
C ALA A 151 14.82 11.71 -7.81
N HIS A 152 15.34 10.51 -8.07
CA HIS A 152 16.25 9.81 -7.16
C HIS A 152 15.63 9.42 -5.81
N THR A 153 14.30 9.30 -5.74
CA THR A 153 13.55 9.07 -4.48
C THR A 153 14.06 7.87 -3.68
N MET A 154 14.44 6.76 -4.32
CA MET A 154 15.04 5.61 -3.64
C MET A 154 16.32 5.15 -4.35
N THR A 155 17.37 4.92 -3.56
CA THR A 155 18.61 4.28 -4.01
C THR A 155 18.73 2.91 -3.37
N ALA A 156 18.99 1.89 -4.19
CA ALA A 156 19.20 0.53 -3.74
C ALA A 156 20.58 0.00 -4.13
N VAL A 157 21.04 -0.99 -3.38
CA VAL A 157 22.18 -1.83 -3.74
C VAL A 157 21.72 -3.26 -3.92
N ARG A 158 22.43 -4.01 -4.76
CA ARG A 158 22.14 -5.43 -5.01
C ARG A 158 22.14 -6.23 -3.71
N ARG A 159 21.09 -7.03 -3.52
CA ARG A 159 20.88 -7.84 -2.32
C ARG A 159 20.87 -9.33 -2.67
N PRO A 160 21.69 -10.17 -2.01
CA PRO A 160 21.56 -11.62 -2.12
C PRO A 160 20.38 -12.15 -1.30
N ALA A 161 19.85 -13.32 -1.67
CA ALA A 161 19.02 -14.11 -0.76
C ALA A 161 19.90 -14.94 0.18
N TRP A 162 19.35 -15.30 1.34
CA TRP A 162 19.96 -16.26 2.26
C TRP A 162 19.12 -17.54 2.27
N VAL A 163 19.67 -18.63 1.75
CA VAL A 163 19.03 -19.95 1.69
C VAL A 163 19.94 -20.93 2.43
N ASP A 164 19.41 -21.56 3.49
CA ASP A 164 20.16 -22.50 4.34
C ASP A 164 21.53 -21.97 4.83
N GLY A 165 21.56 -20.68 5.19
CA GLY A 165 22.77 -20.00 5.67
C GLY A 165 23.78 -19.63 4.57
N ARG A 166 23.45 -19.81 3.29
CA ARG A 166 24.32 -19.46 2.15
C ARG A 166 23.74 -18.29 1.38
N GLN A 167 24.62 -17.41 0.90
CA GLN A 167 24.24 -16.35 -0.02
C GLN A 167 23.97 -16.92 -1.41
N VAL A 168 22.81 -16.56 -1.97
CA VAL A 168 22.38 -16.92 -3.31
C VAL A 168 22.15 -15.63 -4.10
N ASP A 169 22.73 -15.56 -5.29
CA ASP A 169 22.45 -14.47 -6.22
C ASP A 169 21.03 -14.62 -6.77
N ILE A 170 20.23 -13.58 -6.59
CA ILE A 170 18.83 -13.50 -7.03
C ILE A 170 18.62 -12.41 -8.09
N GLY A 171 19.70 -11.88 -8.68
CA GLY A 171 19.62 -10.95 -9.79
C GLY A 171 19.50 -9.48 -9.36
N LEU A 172 18.72 -8.71 -10.10
CA LEU A 172 18.42 -7.29 -9.90
C LEU A 172 17.39 -7.08 -8.78
N VAL A 173 17.68 -7.67 -7.61
CA VAL A 173 16.92 -7.45 -6.38
C VAL A 173 17.69 -6.47 -5.49
N GLY A 174 17.00 -5.46 -4.99
CA GLY A 174 17.60 -4.34 -4.27
C GLY A 174 17.26 -4.29 -2.79
N GLU A 175 18.20 -3.79 -2.01
CA GLU A 175 18.01 -3.27 -0.66
C GLU A 175 18.12 -1.75 -0.69
N VAL A 176 17.10 -1.06 -0.16
CA VAL A 176 17.11 0.41 -0.08
C VAL A 176 18.17 0.86 0.92
N VAL A 177 19.13 1.66 0.45
CA VAL A 177 20.23 2.21 1.27
C VAL A 177 20.09 3.71 1.49
N ALA A 178 19.32 4.40 0.64
CA ALA A 178 19.02 5.81 0.80
C ALA A 178 17.65 6.15 0.23
N VAL A 179 16.96 7.08 0.87
CA VAL A 179 15.69 7.64 0.41
C VAL A 179 15.81 9.15 0.42
N GLU A 180 15.53 9.78 -0.71
CA GLU A 180 15.47 11.23 -0.87
C GLU A 180 13.99 11.66 -0.92
N PRO A 181 13.39 12.04 0.23
CA PRO A 181 11.94 12.21 0.31
C PRO A 181 11.46 13.55 -0.27
N GLY A 182 12.34 14.39 -0.82
CA GLY A 182 12.03 15.77 -1.23
C GLY A 182 10.82 15.87 -2.15
N THR A 183 10.82 15.13 -3.26
CA THR A 183 9.70 15.10 -4.21
C THR A 183 8.41 14.60 -3.58
N VAL A 184 8.48 13.57 -2.73
CA VAL A 184 7.32 13.03 -2.02
C VAL A 184 6.76 14.07 -1.05
N ARG A 185 7.60 14.81 -0.32
CA ARG A 185 7.17 15.88 0.59
C ARG A 185 6.49 17.02 -0.16
N THR A 186 7.04 17.45 -1.29
CA THR A 186 6.42 18.49 -2.13
C THR A 186 5.03 18.08 -2.58
N LEU A 187 4.86 16.83 -3.05
CA LEU A 187 3.54 16.32 -3.44
C LEU A 187 2.56 16.34 -2.26
N LEU A 188 2.98 15.91 -1.07
CA LEU A 188 2.15 15.95 0.14
C LEU A 188 1.78 17.38 0.56
N GLU A 189 2.71 18.33 0.44
CA GLU A 189 2.48 19.76 0.74
C GLU A 189 1.49 20.40 -0.22
N GLU A 190 1.47 19.96 -1.49
CA GLU A 190 0.47 20.35 -2.49
C GLU A 190 -0.87 19.60 -2.35
N GLY A 191 -1.03 18.77 -1.32
CA GLY A 191 -2.26 18.01 -1.09
C GLY A 191 -2.45 16.84 -2.06
N ARG A 192 -1.37 16.31 -2.65
CA ARG A 192 -1.43 15.08 -3.48
C ARG A 192 -1.21 13.83 -2.64
N ILE A 193 -1.61 12.69 -3.19
CA ILE A 193 -1.40 11.35 -2.65
C ILE A 193 -0.34 10.64 -3.52
N PRO A 194 0.93 10.56 -3.08
CA PRO A 194 1.97 9.84 -3.81
C PRO A 194 1.67 8.33 -3.80
N VAL A 195 1.66 7.72 -4.98
CA VAL A 195 1.51 6.26 -5.16
C VAL A 195 2.82 5.72 -5.70
N ILE A 196 3.57 4.99 -4.87
CA ILE A 196 4.97 4.65 -5.11
C ILE A 196 5.10 3.17 -5.50
N SER A 197 5.70 2.92 -6.67
CA SER A 197 6.15 1.59 -7.08
C SER A 197 7.50 1.25 -6.46
N PRO A 198 7.71 0.03 -5.93
CA PRO A 198 8.94 -0.37 -5.25
C PRO A 198 10.03 -0.77 -6.25
N VAL A 199 10.39 0.17 -7.12
CA VAL A 199 11.50 0.09 -8.07
C VAL A 199 12.48 1.20 -7.70
N ALA A 200 13.75 0.88 -7.50
CA ALA A 200 14.75 1.84 -7.05
C ALA A 200 15.95 1.84 -8.00
N ARG A 201 16.62 2.99 -8.13
CA ARG A 201 17.86 3.06 -8.91
C ARG A 201 19.04 2.53 -8.10
N GLY A 202 20.04 2.02 -8.80
CA GLY A 202 21.37 1.79 -8.27
C GLY A 202 22.31 2.97 -8.51
N ALA A 203 23.39 3.04 -7.73
CA ALA A 203 24.50 3.96 -8.01
C ALA A 203 25.41 3.46 -9.16
N ASP A 204 25.24 2.19 -9.53
CA ASP A 204 25.89 1.48 -10.64
C ASP A 204 25.18 1.69 -11.99
N GLY A 205 24.06 2.42 -12.02
CA GLY A 205 23.26 2.65 -13.22
C GLY A 205 22.20 1.57 -13.48
N GLU A 206 22.13 0.55 -12.62
CA GLU A 206 21.09 -0.48 -12.70
C GLU A 206 19.79 -0.03 -12.05
N VAL A 207 18.72 -0.79 -12.30
CA VAL A 207 17.43 -0.63 -11.65
C VAL A 207 17.10 -1.91 -10.90
N TYR A 208 16.63 -1.76 -9.67
CA TYR A 208 16.41 -2.86 -8.75
C TYR A 208 14.94 -3.01 -8.39
N ASN A 209 14.48 -4.26 -8.41
CA ASN A 209 13.22 -4.68 -7.82
C ASN A 209 13.37 -4.73 -6.29
N VAL A 210 12.56 -3.94 -5.58
CA VAL A 210 12.61 -3.84 -4.12
C VAL A 210 11.38 -4.51 -3.52
N ASN A 211 11.55 -5.19 -2.38
CA ASN A 211 10.41 -5.69 -1.63
C ASN A 211 9.52 -4.50 -1.16
N ALA A 212 8.21 -4.58 -1.43
CA ALA A 212 7.28 -3.48 -1.16
C ALA A 212 7.18 -3.12 0.34
N ASP A 213 7.26 -4.09 1.25
CA ASP A 213 7.21 -3.84 2.69
C ASP A 213 8.48 -3.12 3.17
N LEU A 214 9.65 -3.51 2.64
CA LEU A 214 10.92 -2.83 2.92
C LEU A 214 10.95 -1.42 2.32
N ALA A 215 10.43 -1.23 1.11
CA ALA A 215 10.31 0.08 0.49
C ALA A 215 9.38 1.01 1.30
N ALA A 216 8.22 0.50 1.71
CA ALA A 216 7.27 1.24 2.55
C ALA A 216 7.88 1.62 3.90
N SER A 217 8.61 0.70 4.53
CA SER A 217 9.31 0.95 5.79
C SER A 217 10.39 2.02 5.64
N ALA A 218 11.21 1.95 4.59
CA ALA A 218 12.26 2.94 4.33
C ALA A 218 11.68 4.33 4.05
N LEU A 219 10.60 4.41 3.27
CA LEU A 219 9.88 5.66 3.01
C LEU A 219 9.25 6.24 4.28
N ALA A 220 8.61 5.40 5.10
CA ALA A 220 8.01 5.84 6.36
C ALA A 220 9.06 6.47 7.28
N VAL A 221 10.23 5.85 7.41
CA VAL A 221 11.35 6.40 8.19
C VAL A 221 11.83 7.73 7.60
N ALA A 222 12.06 7.81 6.29
CA ALA A 222 12.59 9.02 5.65
C ALA A 222 11.60 10.21 5.66
N LEU A 223 10.31 9.92 5.63
CA LEU A 223 9.23 10.91 5.71
C LEU A 223 8.93 11.34 7.14
N GLY A 224 9.45 10.63 8.15
CA GLY A 224 9.03 10.83 9.54
C GLY A 224 7.54 10.53 9.71
N ALA A 225 7.05 9.48 9.04
CA ALA A 225 5.65 9.10 9.08
C ALA A 225 5.25 8.70 10.49
N GLU A 226 4.05 9.13 10.89
CA GLU A 226 3.48 8.83 12.20
C GLU A 226 3.07 7.36 12.28
N ARG A 227 2.61 6.79 11.16
CA ARG A 227 2.20 5.38 11.06
C ARG A 227 2.66 4.76 9.75
N LEU A 228 2.98 3.46 9.84
CA LEU A 228 3.10 2.54 8.72
C LEU A 228 1.98 1.51 8.84
N VAL A 229 1.06 1.47 7.88
CA VAL A 229 -0.04 0.50 7.81
C VAL A 229 0.30 -0.50 6.71
N VAL A 230 0.28 -1.79 7.03
CA VAL A 230 0.60 -2.86 6.06
C VAL A 230 -0.62 -3.74 5.86
N LEU A 231 -1.16 -3.76 4.66
CA LEU A 231 -2.25 -4.67 4.30
C LEU A 231 -1.66 -6.06 3.99
N THR A 232 -2.25 -7.07 4.63
CA THR A 232 -1.80 -8.46 4.56
C THR A 232 -3.00 -9.41 4.56
N ASP A 233 -2.78 -10.63 4.06
CA ASP A 233 -3.82 -11.67 3.91
C ASP A 233 -3.97 -12.55 5.15
N VAL A 234 -3.35 -12.16 6.26
CA VAL A 234 -3.44 -12.83 7.57
C VAL A 234 -4.05 -11.89 8.59
N GLU A 235 -4.73 -12.44 9.61
CA GLU A 235 -5.40 -11.64 10.64
C GLU A 235 -4.43 -10.77 11.47
N GLY A 236 -3.15 -11.16 11.54
CA GLY A 236 -2.13 -10.39 12.26
C GLY A 236 -0.82 -11.14 12.44
N LEU A 237 -0.01 -10.68 13.39
CA LEU A 237 1.24 -11.33 13.77
C LEU A 237 0.98 -12.43 14.81
N TYR A 238 1.40 -13.65 14.49
CA TYR A 238 1.34 -14.80 15.39
C TYR A 238 2.68 -14.99 16.10
N ALA A 239 2.66 -15.17 17.42
CA ALA A 239 3.88 -15.35 18.20
C ALA A 239 4.56 -16.72 17.97
N ASP A 240 3.77 -17.74 17.65
CA ASP A 240 4.22 -19.13 17.42
C ASP A 240 3.24 -19.83 16.46
N TRP A 241 3.30 -19.54 15.16
CA TRP A 241 2.44 -20.19 14.16
C TRP A 241 2.85 -21.65 13.91
N PRO A 242 1.92 -22.63 13.79
CA PRO A 242 0.46 -22.51 13.82
C PRO A 242 -0.16 -22.74 15.21
N ARG A 243 0.63 -22.62 16.28
CA ARG A 243 0.21 -22.87 17.67
C ARG A 243 -0.41 -21.65 18.37
N SER A 244 -0.43 -20.51 17.70
CA SER A 244 -1.02 -19.25 18.17
C SER A 244 -2.53 -19.24 18.00
#